data_AF-K0PYA9-F1
#
_entry.id   AF-K0PYA9-F1
#
_cell.length_a   1.000
_cell.length_b   1.000
_cell.length_c   1.000
_cell.angle_alpha   90.00
_cell.angle_beta   90.00
_cell.angle_gamma   90.00
#
_symmetry.space_group_name_H-M   'P 1'
#
loop_
_entity.id
_entity.type
_entity.pdbx_description
1 polymer ?
#
loop_
_entity_poly.entity_id
_entity_poly.type
_entity_poly.pdbx_seq_one_letter_code
_entity_poly.pdbx_strand_id
1 'polypeptide(L)'
;MTTAYPAIEELKSQAKRLRQAMEARGTTVPHSVALELVAQQHGVRDWNTLSALATRPNEEAIAALSVGSKVRGRYLNQPFSGKILALSAQGGGLYKITLHFDEPVDVVTFESFSAFRQRINAQVDGNGISPRKTSNAVPHLVLDI
;
A
#
# COMPACT_ATOMS: atom_id res chain seq x y z
N MET A 1 10.59 -13.71 -12.07
CA MET A 1 10.76 -12.27 -12.36
C MET A 1 9.50 -11.57 -11.86
N THR A 2 9.63 -10.62 -10.94
CA THR A 2 8.48 -9.93 -10.33
C THR A 2 8.00 -8.88 -11.32
N THR A 3 6.97 -9.18 -12.10
CA THR A 3 6.39 -8.24 -13.07
C THR A 3 5.64 -7.16 -12.29
N ALA A 4 6.26 -5.99 -12.17
CA ALA A 4 5.61 -4.77 -11.68
C ALA A 4 4.66 -4.25 -12.78
N TYR A 5 3.38 -4.03 -12.45
CA TYR A 5 2.39 -3.47 -13.37
C TYR A 5 2.24 -1.95 -13.18
N PRO A 6 2.21 -1.16 -14.27
CA PRO A 6 1.99 0.28 -14.16
C PRO A 6 0.61 0.58 -13.57
N ALA A 7 0.43 1.80 -13.04
CA ALA A 7 -0.81 2.22 -12.42
C ALA A 7 -2.01 2.10 -13.38
N ILE A 8 -3.21 1.88 -12.84
CA ILE A 8 -4.44 1.69 -13.62
C ILE A 8 -4.68 2.85 -14.60
N GLU A 9 -4.43 4.09 -14.17
CA GLU A 9 -4.60 5.27 -15.01
C GLU A 9 -3.63 5.30 -16.19
N GLU A 10 -2.40 4.82 -15.99
CA GLU A 10 -1.42 4.70 -17.06
C GLU A 10 -1.81 3.60 -18.05
N LEU A 11 -2.30 2.46 -17.55
CA LEU A 11 -2.82 1.37 -18.39
C LEU A 11 -4.04 1.81 -19.22
N LYS A 12 -4.97 2.59 -18.65
CA LYS A 12 -6.08 3.19 -19.41
C LYS A 12 -5.59 4.19 -20.46
N SER A 13 -4.59 5.00 -20.12
CA SER A 13 -3.95 5.92 -21.07
C SER A 13 -3.28 5.17 -22.23
N GLN A 14 -2.62 4.05 -21.96
CA GLN A 14 -2.08 3.16 -22.99
C GLN A 14 -3.19 2.59 -23.88
N ALA A 15 -4.29 2.10 -23.31
CA ALA A 15 -5.43 1.59 -24.09
C ALA A 15 -6.06 2.68 -24.97
N LYS A 16 -6.15 3.92 -24.49
CA LYS A 16 -6.62 5.07 -25.28
C LYS A 16 -5.71 5.37 -26.47
N ARG A 17 -4.39 5.42 -26.23
CA ARG A 17 -3.38 5.62 -27.30
C ARG A 17 -3.40 4.49 -28.31
N LEU A 18 -3.51 3.24 -27.85
CA LEU A 18 -3.61 2.06 -28.70
C LEU A 18 -4.84 2.14 -29.61
N ARG A 19 -6.00 2.50 -29.05
CA ARG A 19 -7.23 2.68 -29.83
C ARG A 19 -7.07 3.73 -30.93
N GLN A 20 -6.51 4.90 -30.58
CA GLN A 20 -6.28 5.98 -31.54
C GLN A 20 -5.32 5.54 -32.66
N ALA A 21 -4.27 4.77 -32.34
CA ALA A 21 -3.33 4.25 -33.32
C ALA A 21 -3.98 3.21 -34.26
N MET A 22 -4.89 2.37 -33.75
CA MET A 22 -5.63 1.41 -34.57
C MET A 22 -6.64 2.11 -35.49
N GLU A 23 -7.34 3.12 -34.98
CA GLU A 23 -8.27 3.94 -35.75
C GLU A 23 -7.56 4.68 -36.90
N ALA A 24 -6.39 5.25 -36.64
CA ALA A 24 -5.55 5.87 -37.68
C ALA A 24 -5.10 4.88 -38.77
N ARG A 25 -5.03 3.58 -38.46
CA ARG A 25 -4.74 2.50 -39.42
C ARG A 25 -6.01 1.90 -40.06
N GLY A 26 -7.17 2.51 -39.84
CA GLY A 26 -8.45 2.06 -40.40
C GLY A 26 -9.10 0.88 -39.68
N THR A 27 -8.60 0.50 -38.49
CA THR A 27 -9.21 -0.56 -37.67
C THR A 27 -9.91 0.04 -36.46
N THR A 28 -11.23 0.21 -36.55
CA THR A 28 -12.03 0.72 -35.42
C THR A 28 -12.26 -0.39 -34.41
N VAL A 29 -11.71 -0.22 -33.20
CA VAL A 29 -11.95 -1.13 -32.06
C VAL A 29 -12.66 -0.40 -30.92
N PRO A 30 -13.61 -1.05 -30.22
CA PRO A 30 -14.21 -0.49 -29.03
C PRO A 30 -13.17 -0.37 -27.91
N HIS A 31 -13.40 0.54 -26.97
CA HIS A 31 -12.44 0.81 -25.90
C HIS A 31 -12.18 -0.40 -25.00
N SER A 32 -13.21 -1.24 -24.77
CA SER A 32 -13.06 -2.52 -24.06
C SER A 32 -12.04 -3.45 -24.70
N VAL A 33 -12.05 -3.58 -26.03
CA VAL A 33 -11.08 -4.41 -26.77
C VAL A 33 -9.66 -3.85 -26.64
N ALA A 34 -9.50 -2.53 -26.63
CA ALA A 34 -8.19 -1.92 -26.42
C ALA A 34 -7.62 -2.23 -25.02
N LEU A 35 -8.48 -2.30 -23.99
CA LEU A 35 -8.07 -2.71 -22.63
C LEU A 35 -7.64 -4.18 -22.57
N GLU A 36 -8.37 -5.06 -23.25
CA GLU A 36 -8.00 -6.49 -23.35
C GLU A 36 -6.66 -6.68 -24.06
N LEU A 37 -6.41 -5.93 -25.15
CA LEU A 37 -5.13 -5.99 -25.85
C LEU A 37 -3.97 -5.51 -24.99
N VAL A 38 -4.17 -4.47 -24.17
CA VAL A 38 -3.16 -4.02 -23.19
C VAL A 38 -2.89 -5.13 -22.16
N ALA A 39 -3.92 -5.82 -21.67
CA ALA A 39 -3.73 -6.97 -20.77
C ALA A 39 -2.86 -8.07 -21.41
N GLN A 40 -3.15 -8.43 -22.66
CA GLN A 40 -2.38 -9.43 -23.40
C GLN A 40 -0.93 -8.99 -23.66
N GLN A 41 -0.68 -7.71 -23.92
CA GLN A 41 0.68 -7.16 -24.04
C GLN A 41 1.48 -7.31 -22.75
N HIS A 42 0.83 -7.21 -21.60
CA HIS A 42 1.41 -7.45 -20.28
C HIS A 42 1.48 -8.94 -19.90
N GLY A 43 1.10 -9.87 -20.80
CA GLY A 43 1.10 -11.31 -20.55
C GLY A 43 -0.04 -11.77 -19.62
N VAL A 44 -1.05 -10.94 -19.43
CA VAL A 44 -2.21 -11.21 -18.57
C VAL A 44 -3.42 -11.59 -19.43
N ARG A 45 -4.25 -12.50 -18.92
CA ARG A 45 -5.37 -13.10 -19.66
C ARG A 45 -6.45 -12.09 -20.07
N ASP A 46 -6.80 -11.19 -19.17
CA ASP A 46 -7.87 -10.21 -19.39
C ASP A 46 -7.62 -8.91 -18.62
N TRP A 47 -8.32 -7.85 -19.03
CA TRP A 47 -8.26 -6.54 -18.38
C TRP A 47 -8.63 -6.61 -16.91
N ASN A 48 -9.61 -7.44 -16.54
CA ASN A 48 -10.04 -7.55 -15.15
C ASN A 48 -8.89 -8.03 -14.27
N THR A 49 -8.16 -9.05 -14.72
CA THR A 49 -6.98 -9.60 -14.04
C THR A 49 -5.84 -8.59 -14.02
N LEU A 50 -5.56 -7.90 -15.14
CA LEU A 50 -4.52 -6.88 -15.19
C LEU A 50 -4.84 -5.72 -14.24
N SER A 51 -6.09 -5.27 -14.22
CA SER A 51 -6.56 -4.20 -13.34
C SER A 51 -6.48 -4.61 -11.88
N ALA A 52 -6.83 -5.86 -11.55
CA ALA A 52 -6.68 -6.40 -10.20
C ALA A 52 -5.21 -6.46 -9.77
N LEU A 53 -4.31 -6.83 -10.69
CA LEU A 53 -2.87 -6.87 -10.45
C LEU A 53 -2.24 -5.47 -10.36
N ALA A 54 -2.72 -4.50 -11.13
CA ALA A 54 -2.29 -3.11 -11.09
C ALA A 54 -2.92 -2.32 -9.92
N THR A 55 -4.06 -2.77 -9.40
CA THR A 55 -4.66 -2.25 -8.15
C THR A 55 -3.91 -2.77 -6.93
N ARG A 56 -3.17 -3.89 -7.04
CA ARG A 56 -2.24 -4.26 -5.96
C ARG A 56 -1.23 -3.12 -5.87
N PRO A 57 -1.11 -2.45 -4.72
CA PRO A 57 -0.25 -1.29 -4.57
C PRO A 57 1.16 -1.72 -4.96
N ASN A 58 1.55 -1.29 -6.16
CA ASN A 58 2.81 -1.62 -6.76
C ASN A 58 3.77 -0.55 -6.23
N GLU A 59 4.79 -1.01 -5.49
CA GLU A 59 5.48 -0.28 -4.41
C GLU A 59 4.59 -0.04 -3.20
N GLU A 60 4.38 -1.11 -2.43
CA GLU A 60 4.03 -0.94 -1.04
C GLU A 60 5.10 -0.06 -0.38
N ALA A 61 4.75 1.16 0.03
CA ALA A 61 5.69 2.09 0.68
C ALA A 61 6.40 1.42 1.86
N ILE A 62 5.71 0.48 2.51
CA ILE A 62 6.30 -0.34 3.56
C ILE A 62 7.37 -1.33 3.10
N ALA A 63 7.32 -1.80 1.85
CA ALA A 63 8.36 -2.65 1.27
C ALA A 63 9.67 -1.89 1.02
N ALA A 64 9.62 -0.56 0.92
CA ALA A 64 10.82 0.28 0.89
C ALA A 64 11.48 0.42 2.28
N LEU A 65 10.76 0.09 3.36
CA LEU A 65 11.31 0.10 4.71
C LEU A 65 12.08 -1.18 5.01
N SER A 66 13.13 -1.04 5.82
CA SER A 66 13.97 -2.15 6.26
C SER A 66 14.06 -2.22 7.77
N VAL A 67 14.46 -3.38 8.31
CA VAL A 67 14.77 -3.51 9.73
C VAL A 67 15.93 -2.56 10.06
N GLY A 68 15.75 -1.71 11.07
CA GLY A 68 16.66 -0.64 11.44
C GLY A 68 16.29 0.74 10.90
N SER A 69 15.38 0.83 9.91
CA SER A 69 14.89 2.11 9.40
C SER A 69 14.21 2.92 10.50
N LYS A 70 14.51 4.22 10.54
CA LYS A 70 13.79 5.17 11.39
C LYS A 70 12.44 5.48 10.76
N VAL A 71 11.40 5.48 11.59
CA VAL A 71 10.04 5.78 11.18
C VAL A 71 9.38 6.73 12.18
N ARG A 72 8.41 7.47 11.68
CA ARG A 72 7.55 8.34 12.45
C ARG A 72 6.10 8.04 12.10
N GLY A 73 5.19 8.51 12.92
CA GLY A 73 3.77 8.38 12.64
C GLY A 73 2.96 8.51 13.91
N ARG A 74 1.79 7.87 13.92
CA ARG A 74 0.87 7.90 15.05
C ARG A 74 0.50 6.50 15.51
N TYR A 75 0.61 6.26 16.81
CA TYR A 75 0.12 5.05 17.46
C TYR A 75 -0.97 5.43 18.44
N LEU A 76 -2.19 4.91 18.24
CA LEU A 76 -3.38 5.28 19.01
C LEU A 76 -3.58 6.81 19.09
N ASN A 77 -3.38 7.49 17.94
CA ASN A 77 -3.42 8.94 17.78
C ASN A 77 -2.32 9.74 18.51
N GLN A 78 -1.34 9.06 19.11
CA GLN A 78 -0.18 9.71 19.73
C GLN A 78 1.00 9.73 18.76
N PRO A 79 1.67 10.87 18.56
CA PRO A 79 2.84 10.94 17.70
C PRO A 79 3.97 10.11 18.30
N PHE A 80 4.70 9.39 17.44
CA PHE A 80 5.88 8.65 17.86
C PHE A 80 7.02 8.84 16.87
N SER A 81 8.24 8.64 17.38
CA SER A 81 9.43 8.43 16.57
C SER A 81 10.15 7.20 17.07
N GLY A 82 10.70 6.42 16.15
CA GLY A 82 11.37 5.18 16.53
C GLY A 82 11.99 4.46 15.35
N LYS A 83 12.30 3.20 15.56
CA LYS A 83 12.92 2.32 14.57
C LYS A 83 12.18 1.01 14.42
N ILE A 84 12.25 0.45 13.22
CA ILE A 84 11.73 -0.88 12.90
C ILE A 84 12.69 -1.92 13.46
N LEU A 85 12.24 -2.76 14.39
CA LEU A 85 13.02 -3.90 14.88
C LEU A 85 12.78 -5.18 14.08
N ALA A 86 11.57 -5.33 13.53
CA ALA A 86 11.24 -6.45 12.67
C ALA A 86 10.15 -6.03 11.69
N LEU A 87 10.28 -6.44 10.44
CA LEU A 87 9.28 -6.27 9.40
C LEU A 87 9.16 -7.59 8.65
N SER A 88 7.95 -8.12 8.56
CA SER A 88 7.67 -9.35 7.82
C SER A 88 6.36 -9.20 7.06
N ALA A 89 6.41 -9.42 5.74
CA ALA A 89 5.21 -9.54 4.93
C ALA A 89 4.35 -10.71 5.43
N GLN A 90 3.05 -10.53 5.42
CA GLN A 90 2.03 -11.53 5.69
C GLN A 90 1.19 -11.72 4.41
N GLY A 91 0.50 -12.85 4.32
CA GLY A 91 -0.42 -13.09 3.22
C GLY A 91 -1.51 -12.00 3.15
N GLY A 92 -1.86 -11.58 1.94
CA GLY A 92 -2.96 -10.63 1.70
C GLY A 92 -2.59 -9.14 1.73
N GLY A 93 -1.32 -8.77 1.51
CA GLY A 93 -0.90 -7.36 1.46
C GLY A 93 -0.84 -6.69 2.84
N LEU A 94 -0.66 -7.50 3.88
CA LEU A 94 -0.48 -7.06 5.26
C LEU A 94 0.95 -7.32 5.70
N TYR A 95 1.46 -6.50 6.59
CA TYR A 95 2.82 -6.54 7.09
C TYR A 95 2.77 -6.52 8.59
N LYS A 96 3.47 -7.47 9.21
CA LYS A 96 3.69 -7.48 10.64
C LYS A 96 4.94 -6.67 10.93
N ILE A 97 4.78 -5.61 11.71
CA ILE A 97 5.84 -4.67 12.06
C ILE A 97 6.03 -4.65 13.57
N THR A 98 7.30 -4.68 13.99
CA THR A 98 7.70 -4.47 15.39
C THR A 98 8.46 -3.17 15.46
N LEU A 99 7.92 -2.21 16.22
CA LEU A 99 8.48 -0.88 16.36
C LEU A 99 9.06 -0.72 17.77
N HIS A 100 10.16 -0.01 17.86
CA HIS A 100 10.72 0.47 19.12
C HIS A 100 10.83 1.98 19.07
N PHE A 101 10.09 2.64 19.95
CA PHE A 101 10.08 4.08 20.05
C PHE A 101 11.36 4.56 20.72
N ASP A 102 11.89 5.68 20.25
CA ASP A 102 13.08 6.30 20.81
C ASP A 102 12.78 6.79 22.25
N GLU A 103 11.58 7.31 22.47
CA GLU A 103 11.04 7.68 23.78
C GLU A 103 9.77 6.86 24.08
N PRO A 104 9.56 6.38 25.32
CA PRO A 104 8.30 5.74 25.70
C PRO A 104 7.10 6.66 25.44
N VAL A 105 6.17 6.22 24.61
CA VAL A 105 4.97 6.99 24.25
C VAL A 105 3.85 6.61 25.21
N ASP A 106 3.24 7.59 25.87
CA ASP A 106 2.00 7.38 26.61
C ASP A 106 0.84 7.26 25.62
N VAL A 107 0.20 6.10 25.58
CA VAL A 107 -0.85 5.80 24.60
C VAL A 107 -2.26 6.14 25.10
N VAL A 108 -2.36 6.74 26.29
CA VAL A 108 -3.62 7.15 26.91
C VAL A 108 -3.67 8.67 26.96
N THR A 109 -4.85 9.23 26.66
CA THR A 109 -5.09 10.68 26.64
C THR A 109 -5.73 11.22 27.91
N PHE A 110 -6.06 10.37 28.88
CA PHE A 110 -6.71 10.76 30.14
C PHE A 110 -5.67 11.06 31.23
N GLU A 111 -5.82 12.19 31.92
CA GLU A 111 -4.87 12.63 32.96
C GLU A 111 -4.76 11.66 34.15
N SER A 112 -5.80 10.86 34.40
CA SER A 112 -5.83 9.94 35.55
C SER A 112 -5.14 8.60 35.31
N PHE A 113 -4.62 8.33 34.10
CA PHE A 113 -4.00 7.04 33.79
C PHE A 113 -2.98 7.12 32.65
N SER A 114 -1.77 6.62 32.88
CA SER A 114 -0.72 6.52 31.87
C SER A 114 -0.48 5.07 31.45
N ALA A 115 -0.30 4.86 30.16
CA ALA A 115 0.13 3.58 29.60
C ALA A 115 1.30 3.79 28.64
N PHE A 116 2.51 3.83 29.19
CA PHE A 116 3.71 3.94 28.37
C PHE A 116 3.95 2.67 27.57
N ARG A 117 4.29 2.84 26.30
CA ARG A 117 4.75 1.78 25.40
C ARG A 117 6.06 2.23 24.79
N GLN A 118 7.09 1.40 24.91
CA GLN A 118 8.37 1.62 24.24
C GLN A 118 8.55 0.68 23.05
N ARG A 119 7.91 -0.49 23.07
CA ARG A 119 7.92 -1.46 21.97
C ARG A 119 6.52 -1.93 21.69
N ILE A 120 6.15 -1.96 20.41
CA ILE A 120 4.85 -2.42 19.96
C ILE A 120 4.98 -3.42 18.82
N ASN A 121 4.01 -4.32 18.73
CA ASN A 121 3.81 -5.19 17.58
C ASN A 121 2.49 -4.81 16.93
N ALA A 122 2.51 -4.53 15.64
CA ALA A 122 1.34 -4.12 14.89
C ALA A 122 1.29 -4.81 13.53
N GLN A 123 0.11 -4.76 12.92
CA GLN A 123 -0.09 -5.11 11.52
C GLN A 123 -0.49 -3.86 10.77
N VAL A 124 0.06 -3.68 9.58
CA VAL A 124 -0.18 -2.53 8.71
C VAL A 124 -0.31 -3.03 7.27
N ASP A 125 -1.04 -2.30 6.44
CA ASP A 125 -1.09 -2.55 5.01
C ASP A 125 0.16 -2.02 4.29
N GLY A 126 0.18 -2.15 2.96
CA GLY A 126 1.26 -1.64 2.12
C GLY A 126 1.52 -0.13 2.23
N ASN A 127 0.55 0.65 2.73
CA ASN A 127 0.65 2.08 2.96
C ASN A 127 1.09 2.42 4.40
N GLY A 128 1.39 1.42 5.24
CA GLY A 128 1.77 1.64 6.63
C GLY A 128 0.59 1.96 7.56
N ILE A 129 -0.65 1.67 7.14
CA ILE A 129 -1.86 1.92 7.91
C ILE A 129 -2.38 0.61 8.52
N SER A 130 -2.69 0.62 9.81
CA SER A 130 -3.28 -0.54 10.47
C SER A 130 -4.69 -0.81 9.96
N PRO A 131 -5.03 -2.04 9.53
CA PRO A 131 -6.40 -2.39 9.15
C PRO A 131 -7.34 -2.40 10.36
N ARG A 132 -6.80 -2.60 11.57
CA ARG A 132 -7.56 -2.48 12.81
C ARG A 132 -7.74 -1.01 13.20
N LYS A 133 -9.00 -0.67 13.47
CA LYS A 133 -9.45 0.64 13.93
C LYS A 133 -9.94 0.55 15.38
N THR A 134 -9.78 1.64 16.12
CA THR A 134 -10.41 1.81 17.42
C THR A 134 -11.92 1.99 17.24
N SER A 135 -12.69 1.95 18.34
CA SER A 135 -14.12 2.25 18.33
C SER A 135 -14.47 3.62 17.73
N ASN A 136 -13.49 4.54 17.68
CA ASN A 136 -13.63 5.88 17.09
C ASN A 136 -13.25 5.92 15.61
N ALA A 137 -13.17 4.76 14.94
CA ALA A 137 -12.78 4.59 13.53
C ALA A 137 -11.35 5.04 13.16
N VAL A 138 -10.50 5.34 14.15
CA VAL A 138 -9.11 5.74 13.93
C VAL A 138 -8.22 4.49 13.84
N PRO A 139 -7.36 4.35 12.82
CA PRO A 139 -6.39 3.26 12.75
C PRO A 139 -5.49 3.22 13.99
N HIS A 140 -5.16 2.01 14.46
CA HIS A 140 -4.29 1.87 15.63
C HIS A 140 -2.86 2.37 15.37
N LEU A 141 -2.38 2.24 14.15
CA LEU A 141 -1.05 2.65 13.73
C LEU A 141 -1.14 3.28 12.34
N VAL A 142 -0.47 4.40 12.16
CA VAL A 142 -0.25 5.06 10.86
C VAL A 142 1.22 5.41 10.80
N LEU A 143 1.93 4.96 9.78
CA LEU A 143 3.30 5.36 9.48
C LEU A 143 3.29 6.56 8.54
N ASP A 144 4.19 7.52 8.76
CA ASP A 144 4.45 8.61 7.83
C ASP A 144 5.51 8.13 6.82
N ILE A 145 5.06 7.47 5.74
CA ILE A 145 5.90 6.89 4.66
C ILE A 145 5.42 7.30 3.28
#